data_AF-A0AAD7X476-F1
#
_entry.id   AF-A0AAD7X476-F1
#
_cell.length_a   1.000
_cell.length_b   1.000
_cell.length_c   1.000
_cell.angle_alpha   90.00
_cell.angle_beta   90.00
_cell.angle_gamma   90.00
#
_symmetry.space_group_name_H-M   'P 1'
#
loop_
_entity.id
_entity.type
_entity.pdbx_description
1 polymer ?
#
loop_
_entity_poly.entity_id
_entity_poly.type
_entity_poly.pdbx_seq_one_letter_code
_entity_poly.pdbx_strand_id
1 'polypeptide(L)'
;MSSPPTCVSDLTAESVAFTVENSKVSSLQIPLSPRKHTKGVSTSVQSPTRAQRARKKILFEARRAVISGGGLDHHKVLFDRLAAPNMSGDETDHAGEESPTGYRIVESRWQSDDLKAFMRHLDDRYRNYQEQLVADEKLLHTRLAHPGARVEDGFAPRGLWQNCYNPEWLRKLPQYKRRALKVIKSDYDFDLTPVFDELEDAVMQERGSGSADEVEVAL
;
A
#
# COMPACT_ATOMS: atom_id res chain seq x y z
N MET A 1 -35.90 -42.93 -27.10
CA MET A 1 -34.68 -42.92 -27.93
C MET A 1 -34.28 -41.46 -28.14
N SER A 2 -33.19 -41.02 -27.51
CA SER A 2 -32.30 -39.95 -27.97
C SER A 2 -31.20 -39.77 -26.91
N SER A 3 -29.97 -40.00 -27.35
CA SER A 3 -28.75 -40.10 -26.54
C SER A 3 -28.24 -38.72 -26.06
N PRO A 4 -27.42 -38.69 -24.98
CA PRO A 4 -26.76 -37.47 -24.53
C PRO A 4 -25.48 -37.18 -25.33
N PRO A 5 -25.04 -35.91 -25.46
CA PRO A 5 -23.71 -35.60 -25.96
C PRO A 5 -22.67 -35.64 -24.84
N THR A 6 -21.75 -36.59 -24.95
CA THR A 6 -20.46 -36.60 -24.28
C THR A 6 -19.47 -35.86 -25.17
N CYS A 7 -18.80 -34.81 -24.69
CA CYS A 7 -17.61 -34.29 -25.34
C CYS A 7 -16.58 -33.86 -24.30
N VAL A 8 -15.63 -34.77 -24.09
CA VAL A 8 -14.37 -34.59 -23.37
C VAL A 8 -13.44 -33.80 -24.29
N SER A 9 -12.86 -32.72 -23.79
CA SER A 9 -11.77 -32.01 -24.48
C SER A 9 -10.56 -31.97 -23.56
N ASP A 10 -9.56 -32.76 -23.92
CA ASP A 10 -8.20 -32.76 -23.41
C ASP A 10 -7.59 -31.35 -23.44
N LEU A 11 -7.07 -30.90 -22.30
CA LEU A 11 -6.16 -29.76 -22.22
C LEU A 11 -4.74 -30.30 -22.02
N THR A 12 -3.99 -30.34 -23.12
CA THR A 12 -2.57 -30.66 -23.13
C THR A 12 -1.75 -29.53 -22.50
N ALA A 13 -0.93 -29.88 -21.52
CA ALA A 13 0.05 -28.99 -20.91
C ALA A 13 1.26 -28.81 -21.84
N GLU A 14 1.35 -27.69 -22.56
CA GLU A 14 2.58 -27.27 -23.22
C GLU A 14 3.49 -26.53 -22.23
N SER A 15 4.61 -27.19 -21.91
CA SER A 15 5.74 -26.63 -21.19
C SER A 15 6.57 -25.76 -22.13
N VAL A 16 6.51 -24.44 -21.93
CA VAL A 16 7.37 -23.48 -22.64
C VAL A 16 8.66 -23.29 -21.83
N ALA A 17 9.75 -23.90 -22.30
CA ALA A 17 11.08 -23.69 -21.77
C ALA A 17 11.62 -22.31 -22.24
N PHE A 18 11.80 -21.39 -21.29
CA PHE A 18 12.38 -20.07 -21.52
C PHE A 18 13.91 -20.14 -21.35
N THR A 19 14.65 -20.20 -22.46
CA THR A 19 16.11 -20.07 -22.47
C THR A 19 16.52 -18.60 -22.43
N VAL A 20 17.19 -18.18 -21.35
CA VAL A 20 17.79 -16.86 -21.22
C VAL A 20 19.19 -16.87 -21.82
N GLU A 21 19.35 -16.26 -23.00
CA GLU A 21 20.66 -15.98 -23.58
C GLU A 21 21.30 -14.75 -22.91
N ASN A 22 22.41 -14.98 -22.20
CA ASN A 22 23.26 -13.95 -21.63
C ASN A 22 24.11 -13.29 -22.73
N SER A 23 23.66 -12.15 -23.25
CA SER A 23 24.47 -11.30 -24.13
C SER A 23 25.57 -10.56 -23.36
N LYS A 24 26.83 -10.87 -23.67
CA LYS A 24 28.03 -10.14 -23.23
C LYS A 24 28.01 -8.73 -23.81
N VAL A 25 27.78 -7.72 -22.98
CA VAL A 25 27.94 -6.31 -23.35
C VAL A 25 29.42 -5.93 -23.23
N SER A 26 30.00 -5.52 -24.36
CA SER A 26 31.37 -5.04 -24.49
C SER A 26 31.50 -3.64 -23.88
N SER A 27 32.40 -3.50 -22.90
CA SER A 27 32.61 -2.28 -22.12
C SER A 27 33.48 -1.27 -22.89
N LEU A 28 32.85 -0.22 -23.43
CA LEU A 28 33.57 0.96 -23.94
C LEU A 28 33.99 1.85 -22.75
N GLN A 29 35.31 1.98 -22.55
CA GLN A 29 35.91 2.88 -21.56
C GLN A 29 35.87 4.33 -22.07
N ILE A 30 35.08 5.18 -21.38
CA ILE A 30 35.09 6.63 -21.59
C ILE A 30 36.03 7.27 -20.56
N PRO A 31 37.02 8.09 -20.97
CA PRO A 31 37.91 8.78 -20.05
C PRO A 31 37.15 9.90 -19.29
N LEU A 32 37.12 9.80 -17.96
CA LEU A 32 36.53 10.80 -17.08
C LEU A 32 37.53 11.94 -16.81
N SER A 33 37.18 13.15 -17.21
CA SER A 33 37.93 14.37 -16.88
C SER A 33 37.91 14.67 -15.36
N PRO A 34 39.00 15.21 -14.80
CA PRO A 34 39.12 15.50 -13.36
C PRO A 34 38.20 16.66 -12.95
N ARG A 35 37.23 16.34 -12.08
CA ARG A 35 36.24 17.29 -11.55
C ARG A 35 36.83 18.04 -10.36
N LYS A 36 36.93 19.37 -10.44
CA LYS A 36 37.41 20.23 -9.35
C LYS A 36 36.46 20.15 -8.15
N HIS A 37 36.96 19.68 -7.01
CA HIS A 37 36.19 19.54 -5.76
C HIS A 37 35.94 20.91 -5.10
N THR A 38 34.70 21.39 -5.14
CA THR A 38 34.23 22.45 -4.26
C THR A 38 33.80 21.83 -2.92
N LYS A 39 34.32 22.35 -1.80
CA LYS A 39 33.96 21.92 -0.43
C LYS A 39 32.54 22.40 -0.11
N GLY A 40 31.52 21.63 -0.50
CA GLY A 40 30.12 21.88 -0.14
C GLY A 40 29.81 21.36 1.27
N VAL A 41 29.06 22.13 2.05
CA VAL A 41 28.46 21.74 3.34
C VAL A 41 27.70 20.44 3.14
N SER A 42 28.25 19.34 3.68
CA SER A 42 27.66 18.01 3.59
C SER A 42 26.52 17.91 4.59
N THR A 43 25.29 18.21 4.15
CA THR A 43 24.09 17.72 4.84
C THR A 43 24.08 16.20 4.73
N SER A 44 24.58 15.51 5.76
CA SER A 44 24.60 14.05 5.78
C SER A 44 23.16 13.54 5.80
N VAL A 45 22.69 13.05 4.65
CA VAL A 45 21.42 12.31 4.57
C VAL A 45 21.63 11.02 5.35
N GLN A 46 21.15 10.96 6.59
CA GLN A 46 21.22 9.73 7.38
C GLN A 46 20.38 8.66 6.67
N SER A 47 21.03 7.56 6.29
CA SER A 47 20.32 6.43 5.70
C SER A 47 19.35 5.84 6.74
N PRO A 48 18.12 5.49 6.37
CA PRO A 48 17.17 4.90 7.31
C PRO A 48 17.73 3.59 7.87
N THR A 49 17.58 3.40 9.17
CA THR A 49 18.07 2.21 9.90
C THR A 49 17.32 0.95 9.48
N ARG A 50 17.88 -0.23 9.77
CA ARG A 50 17.21 -1.52 9.50
C ARG A 50 15.84 -1.59 10.18
N ALA A 51 15.73 -1.11 11.42
CA ALA A 51 14.48 -1.08 12.18
C ALA A 51 13.42 -0.19 11.52
N GLN A 52 13.79 1.01 11.07
CA GLN A 52 12.87 1.90 10.35
C GLN A 52 12.34 1.28 9.05
N ARG A 53 13.21 0.59 8.29
CA ARG A 53 12.80 -0.13 7.08
C ARG A 53 11.83 -1.27 7.38
N ALA A 54 12.09 -2.04 8.45
CA ALA A 54 11.20 -3.11 8.88
C ALA A 54 9.82 -2.58 9.28
N ARG A 55 9.76 -1.49 10.07
CA ARG A 55 8.49 -0.84 10.44
C ARG A 55 7.69 -0.38 9.22
N LYS A 56 8.34 0.28 8.27
CA LYS A 56 7.70 0.69 7.00
C LYS A 56 7.16 -0.50 6.21
N LYS A 57 7.86 -1.64 6.21
CA LYS A 57 7.39 -2.87 5.56
C LYS A 57 6.15 -3.43 6.24
N ILE A 58 6.19 -3.59 7.56
CA ILE A 58 5.05 -4.07 8.36
C ILE A 58 3.83 -3.17 8.14
N LEU A 59 4.02 -1.85 8.16
CA LEU A 59 2.95 -0.89 7.91
C LEU A 59 2.32 -1.03 6.52
N PHE A 60 3.16 -1.25 5.49
CA PHE A 60 2.69 -1.49 4.14
C PHE A 60 1.87 -2.79 4.05
N GLU A 61 2.34 -3.86 4.68
CA GLU A 61 1.66 -5.17 4.71
C GLU A 61 0.34 -5.10 5.48
N ALA A 62 0.31 -4.44 6.63
CA ALA A 62 -0.90 -4.23 7.43
C ALA A 62 -2.00 -3.52 6.61
N ARG A 63 -1.64 -2.46 5.89
CA ARG A 63 -2.59 -1.74 5.00
C ARG A 63 -3.10 -2.60 3.85
N ARG A 64 -2.23 -3.42 3.25
CA ARG A 64 -2.65 -4.39 2.21
C ARG A 64 -3.59 -5.46 2.77
N ALA A 65 -3.39 -5.88 4.01
CA ALA A 65 -4.26 -6.83 4.69
C ALA A 65 -5.66 -6.22 4.91
N VAL A 66 -5.76 -4.97 5.38
CA VAL A 66 -7.05 -4.26 5.49
C VAL A 66 -7.75 -4.15 4.14
N ILE A 67 -7.02 -3.82 3.08
CA ILE A 67 -7.59 -3.71 1.74
C ILE A 67 -8.16 -5.04 1.28
N SER A 68 -7.39 -6.12 1.42
CA SER A 68 -7.77 -7.44 0.92
C SER A 68 -8.87 -8.10 1.75
N GLY A 69 -8.92 -7.82 3.06
CA GLY A 69 -9.93 -8.38 3.97
C GLY A 69 -11.19 -7.51 4.10
N GLY A 70 -11.15 -6.25 3.67
CA GLY A 70 -12.20 -5.26 3.90
C GLY A 70 -13.09 -4.96 2.69
N GLY A 71 -13.02 -5.75 1.61
CA GLY A 71 -13.79 -5.50 0.38
C GLY A 71 -13.39 -4.21 -0.34
N LEU A 72 -12.12 -3.81 -0.24
CA LEU A 72 -11.59 -2.56 -0.82
C LEU A 72 -10.70 -2.85 -2.04
N ASP A 73 -11.07 -3.85 -2.82
CA ASP A 73 -10.23 -4.41 -3.87
C ASP A 73 -9.87 -3.41 -4.98
N HIS A 74 -10.72 -2.41 -5.21
CA HIS A 74 -10.42 -1.29 -6.10
C HIS A 74 -9.15 -0.54 -5.68
N HIS A 75 -8.79 -0.55 -4.39
CA HIS A 75 -7.58 0.08 -3.90
C HIS A 75 -6.29 -0.73 -4.10
N LYS A 76 -6.37 -1.99 -4.53
CA LYS A 76 -5.17 -2.79 -4.86
C LYS A 76 -4.32 -2.11 -5.94
N VAL A 77 -4.95 -1.47 -6.93
CA VAL A 77 -4.27 -0.76 -8.03
C VAL A 77 -3.38 0.39 -7.55
N LEU A 78 -3.76 1.06 -6.44
CA LEU A 78 -2.93 2.07 -5.81
C LEU A 78 -1.74 1.43 -5.09
N PHE A 79 -1.97 0.34 -4.36
CA PHE A 79 -0.93 -0.34 -3.59
C PHE A 79 0.08 -1.09 -4.46
N ASP A 80 -0.29 -1.51 -5.67
CA ASP A 80 0.64 -2.10 -6.66
C ASP A 80 1.68 -1.09 -7.17
N ARG A 81 1.38 0.21 -7.04
CA ARG A 81 2.27 1.31 -7.41
C ARG A 81 3.05 1.88 -6.23
N LEU A 82 2.69 1.46 -5.03
CA LEU A 82 3.37 1.82 -3.78
C LEU A 82 4.29 0.68 -3.34
N ALA A 83 5.24 1.04 -2.48
CA ALA A 83 6.13 0.10 -1.82
C ALA A 83 6.39 0.58 -0.39
N ALA A 84 6.94 -0.31 0.44
CA ALA A 84 7.31 0.01 1.81
C ALA A 84 8.11 1.33 1.98
N PRO A 85 9.10 1.68 1.12
CA PRO A 85 9.81 2.96 1.25
C PRO A 85 8.93 4.21 1.10
N ASN A 86 7.76 4.08 0.45
CA ASN A 86 6.80 5.16 0.27
C ASN A 86 5.91 5.39 1.51
N MET A 87 5.96 4.48 2.50
CA MET A 87 5.23 4.66 3.75
C MET A 87 5.88 5.76 4.60
N SER A 88 5.06 6.37 5.45
CA SER A 88 5.54 7.36 6.43
C SER A 88 6.56 6.75 7.38
N GLY A 89 7.51 7.58 7.81
CA GLY A 89 8.49 7.17 8.82
C GLY A 89 7.87 7.19 10.21
N ASP A 90 8.51 6.48 11.13
CA ASP A 90 8.20 6.54 12.56
C ASP A 90 9.47 6.92 13.30
N GLU A 91 9.43 8.09 13.93
CA GLU A 91 10.44 8.54 14.89
C GLU A 91 10.05 8.05 16.29
N THR A 92 10.99 7.37 16.93
CA THR A 92 10.91 7.00 18.33
C THR A 92 11.29 8.21 19.16
N ASP A 93 10.40 8.62 20.06
CA ASP A 93 10.68 9.74 20.96
C ASP A 93 11.68 9.26 22.03
N HIS A 94 12.96 9.62 21.87
CA HIS A 94 14.04 9.15 22.74
C HIS A 94 14.33 10.11 23.90
N ALA A 95 13.42 11.02 24.21
CA ALA A 95 13.62 12.03 25.24
C ALA A 95 13.25 11.48 26.63
N GLY A 96 14.17 10.72 27.22
CA GLY A 96 14.47 10.89 28.65
C GLY A 96 13.94 9.89 29.66
N GLU A 97 12.81 9.19 29.47
CA GLU A 97 12.28 8.27 30.51
C GLU A 97 11.48 7.11 29.92
N GLU A 98 11.33 6.05 30.71
CA GLU A 98 10.87 4.69 30.42
C GLU A 98 9.99 4.51 29.16
N SER A 99 10.53 3.80 28.17
CA SER A 99 9.85 3.21 26.99
C SER A 99 8.73 4.06 26.36
N PRO A 100 8.99 4.82 25.29
CA PRO A 100 7.96 5.65 24.67
C PRO A 100 6.77 4.80 24.21
N THR A 101 5.60 5.07 24.79
CA THR A 101 4.32 4.40 24.52
C THR A 101 3.80 4.64 23.09
N GLY A 102 4.45 5.50 22.30
CA GLY A 102 3.99 5.84 20.95
C GLY A 102 5.10 6.21 19.98
N TYR A 103 4.76 6.10 18.69
CA TYR A 103 5.61 6.54 17.59
C TYR A 103 5.09 7.87 17.04
N ARG A 104 5.99 8.81 16.77
CA ARG A 104 5.66 10.04 16.04
C ARG A 104 5.77 9.79 14.56
N ILE A 105 4.73 10.15 13.81
CA ILE A 105 4.77 9.95 12.36
C ILE A 105 5.57 11.06 11.68
N VAL A 106 6.55 10.65 10.90
CA VAL A 106 7.31 11.51 9.99
C VAL A 106 6.63 11.53 8.63
N GLU A 107 6.06 12.68 8.27
CA GLU A 107 5.34 12.83 7.02
C GLU A 107 6.29 12.96 5.82
N SER A 108 5.87 12.41 4.68
CA SER A 108 6.56 12.63 3.42
C SER A 108 6.01 13.86 2.72
N ARG A 109 6.89 14.82 2.40
CA ARG A 109 6.56 16.11 1.77
C ARG A 109 5.83 15.97 0.44
N TRP A 110 6.07 14.87 -0.27
CA TRP A 110 5.45 14.62 -1.57
C TRP A 110 3.99 14.16 -1.47
N GLN A 111 3.54 13.63 -0.33
CA GLN A 111 2.18 13.09 -0.18
C GLN A 111 1.16 14.20 -0.04
N SER A 112 0.06 14.12 -0.79
CA SER A 112 -1.11 14.97 -0.56
C SER A 112 -1.75 14.67 0.79
N ASP A 113 -2.51 15.63 1.31
CA ASP A 113 -3.21 15.46 2.58
C ASP A 113 -4.34 14.42 2.46
N ASP A 114 -5.00 14.33 1.29
CA ASP A 114 -5.99 13.29 1.00
C ASP A 114 -5.39 11.89 1.08
N LEU A 115 -4.22 11.67 0.45
CA LEU A 115 -3.52 10.38 0.52
C LEU A 115 -3.09 10.06 1.96
N LYS A 116 -2.65 11.06 2.74
CA LYS A 116 -2.31 10.86 4.15
C LYS A 116 -3.54 10.45 4.94
N ALA A 117 -4.65 11.19 4.81
CA ALA A 117 -5.89 10.92 5.49
C ALA A 117 -6.40 9.51 5.16
N PHE A 118 -6.43 9.14 3.88
CA PHE A 118 -6.75 7.79 3.42
C PHE A 118 -5.88 6.71 4.11
N MET A 119 -4.56 6.90 4.13
CA MET A 119 -3.63 5.98 4.80
C MET A 119 -3.83 5.90 6.32
N ARG A 120 -4.31 6.96 6.98
CA ARG A 120 -4.67 6.94 8.41
C ARG A 120 -5.93 6.14 8.66
N HIS A 121 -6.96 6.32 7.84
CA HIS A 121 -8.17 5.53 7.98
C HIS A 121 -7.91 4.04 7.81
N LEU A 122 -6.99 3.64 6.91
CA LEU A 122 -6.54 2.25 6.82
C LEU A 122 -5.81 1.78 8.09
N ASP A 123 -4.95 2.62 8.67
CA ASP A 123 -4.27 2.32 9.94
C ASP A 123 -5.28 2.14 11.10
N ASP A 124 -6.33 2.96 11.15
CA ASP A 124 -7.38 2.87 12.16
C ASP A 124 -8.22 1.60 12.01
N ARG A 125 -8.62 1.24 10.78
CA ARG A 125 -9.28 -0.05 10.51
C ARG A 125 -8.43 -1.25 10.92
N TYR A 126 -7.12 -1.21 10.63
CA TYR A 126 -6.20 -2.26 11.03
C TYR A 126 -6.12 -2.38 12.56
N ARG A 127 -6.07 -1.26 13.27
CA ARG A 127 -6.06 -1.22 14.74
C ARG A 127 -7.34 -1.82 15.32
N ASN A 128 -8.51 -1.39 14.85
CA ASN A 128 -9.79 -1.94 15.30
C ASN A 128 -9.86 -3.47 15.06
N TYR A 129 -9.34 -3.95 13.94
CA TYR A 129 -9.26 -5.39 13.66
C TYR A 129 -8.32 -6.12 14.64
N GLN A 130 -7.17 -5.54 14.98
CA GLN A 130 -6.24 -6.13 15.95
C GLN A 130 -6.82 -6.15 17.37
N GLU A 131 -7.53 -5.10 17.79
CA GLU A 131 -8.22 -5.02 19.09
C GLU A 131 -9.26 -6.13 19.26
N GLN A 132 -9.91 -6.57 18.17
CA GLN A 132 -10.83 -7.69 18.20
C GLN A 132 -10.14 -9.06 18.35
N LEU A 133 -8.88 -9.18 17.92
CA LEU A 133 -8.13 -10.43 17.95
C LEU A 133 -7.30 -10.62 19.22
N VAL A 134 -6.80 -9.53 19.80
CA VAL A 134 -5.84 -9.56 20.91
C VAL A 134 -6.51 -9.00 22.15
N ALA A 135 -6.69 -9.82 23.18
CA ALA A 135 -7.26 -9.39 24.46
C ALA A 135 -6.35 -8.41 25.23
N ASP A 136 -5.04 -8.40 24.93
CA ASP A 136 -4.06 -7.55 25.59
C ASP A 136 -3.79 -6.25 24.80
N GLU A 137 -4.38 -5.14 25.26
CA GLU A 137 -4.20 -3.79 24.70
C GLU A 137 -2.74 -3.32 24.66
N LYS A 138 -1.88 -3.87 25.52
CA LYS A 138 -0.50 -3.43 25.73
C LYS A 138 0.43 -3.64 24.53
N LEU A 139 0.00 -4.42 23.52
CA LEU A 139 0.80 -4.73 22.33
C LEU A 139 0.58 -3.76 21.17
N LEU A 140 -0.44 -2.90 21.23
CA LEU A 140 -0.79 -2.03 20.12
C LEU A 140 -0.13 -0.66 20.26
N HIS A 141 0.97 -0.47 19.53
CA HIS A 141 1.66 0.81 19.52
C HIS A 141 0.85 1.88 18.77
N THR A 142 0.49 2.94 19.49
CA THR A 142 -0.21 4.08 18.90
C THR A 142 0.77 4.96 18.11
N ARG A 143 0.40 5.27 16.87
CA ARG A 143 1.12 6.22 16.01
C ARG A 143 0.42 7.56 16.07
N LEU A 144 1.05 8.57 16.65
CA LEU A 144 0.45 9.89 16.88
C LEU A 144 0.95 10.91 15.87
N ALA A 145 0.01 11.61 15.22
CA ALA A 145 0.33 12.81 14.46
C ALA A 145 0.66 13.92 15.45
N HIS A 146 1.80 14.60 15.26
CA HIS A 146 2.25 15.65 16.15
C HIS A 146 2.33 16.98 15.40
N PRO A 147 1.78 18.09 15.94
CA PRO A 147 1.98 19.40 15.35
C PRO A 147 3.47 19.76 15.36
N GLY A 148 4.04 20.12 14.21
CA GLY A 148 5.49 20.32 14.09
C GLY A 148 6.30 19.03 14.00
N ALA A 149 5.66 17.89 13.73
CA ALA A 149 6.38 16.68 13.35
C ALA A 149 7.33 16.94 12.17
N ARG A 150 8.44 16.22 12.16
CA ARG A 150 9.41 16.31 11.09
C ARG A 150 8.76 15.93 9.76
N VAL A 151 9.04 16.73 8.74
CA VAL A 151 8.65 16.45 7.35
C VAL A 151 9.90 16.11 6.55
N GLU A 152 9.92 14.93 5.95
CA GLU A 152 11.00 14.45 5.10
C GLU A 152 10.61 14.52 3.63
N ASP A 153 11.59 14.68 2.73
CA ASP A 153 11.31 14.64 1.30
C ASP A 153 10.75 13.29 0.84
N GLY A 154 11.18 12.19 1.48
CA GLY A 154 10.74 10.83 1.19
C GLY A 154 11.12 10.35 -0.22
N PHE A 155 10.74 9.10 -0.54
CA PHE A 155 10.84 8.57 -1.90
C PHE A 155 9.46 8.64 -2.56
N ALA A 156 9.29 9.54 -3.54
CA ALA A 156 8.05 9.66 -4.28
C ALA A 156 7.93 8.51 -5.31
N PRO A 157 6.84 7.71 -5.26
CA PRO A 157 6.58 6.65 -6.22
C PRO A 157 6.30 7.24 -7.60
N ARG A 158 6.55 6.44 -8.64
CA ARG A 158 6.26 6.80 -10.03
C ARG A 158 4.89 6.25 -10.42
N GLY A 159 4.19 6.97 -11.29
CA GLY A 159 2.94 6.49 -11.89
C GLY A 159 1.72 6.58 -10.99
N LEU A 160 1.73 7.43 -9.96
CA LEU A 160 0.49 7.71 -9.21
C LEU A 160 -0.35 8.79 -9.90
N TRP A 161 -1.61 8.86 -9.48
CA TRP A 161 -2.56 9.93 -9.81
C TRP A 161 -2.13 11.28 -9.27
N GLN A 162 -2.59 12.35 -9.92
CA GLN A 162 -2.14 13.70 -9.62
C GLN A 162 -2.50 14.14 -8.19
N ASN A 163 -3.69 13.76 -7.71
CA ASN A 163 -4.18 14.07 -6.37
C ASN A 163 -3.51 13.24 -5.26
N CYS A 164 -2.65 12.27 -5.59
CA CYS A 164 -1.79 11.59 -4.61
C CYS A 164 -0.56 12.44 -4.21
N TYR A 165 -0.20 13.45 -5.02
CA TYR A 165 0.96 14.30 -4.78
C TYR A 165 0.55 15.64 -4.18
N ASN A 166 1.34 16.17 -3.25
CA ASN A 166 1.17 17.53 -2.77
C ASN A 166 1.40 18.53 -3.94
N PRO A 167 0.41 19.39 -4.27
CA PRO A 167 0.47 20.23 -5.46
C PRO A 167 1.59 21.28 -5.39
N GLU A 168 1.89 21.80 -4.20
CA GLU A 168 2.98 22.75 -4.01
C GLU A 168 4.35 22.10 -4.22
N TRP A 169 4.54 20.91 -3.65
CA TRP A 169 5.76 20.13 -3.82
C TRP A 169 5.96 19.78 -5.30
N LEU A 170 4.90 19.34 -5.99
CA LEU A 170 4.95 18.99 -7.40
C LEU A 170 5.32 20.21 -8.26
N ARG A 171 4.81 21.41 -7.94
CA ARG A 171 5.13 22.68 -8.60
C ARG A 171 6.59 23.09 -8.40
N LYS A 172 7.15 22.86 -7.21
CA LYS A 172 8.56 23.16 -6.87
C LYS A 172 9.55 22.23 -7.58
N LEU A 173 9.13 21.05 -8.03
CA LEU A 173 10.02 20.13 -8.73
C LEU A 173 10.46 20.65 -10.11
N PRO A 174 11.75 20.50 -10.48
CA PRO A 174 12.23 20.70 -11.84
C PRO A 174 11.46 19.85 -12.85
N GLN A 175 11.26 20.39 -14.06
CA GLN A 175 10.44 19.76 -15.09
C GLN A 175 10.87 18.31 -15.42
N TYR A 176 12.18 18.03 -15.48
CA TYR A 176 12.69 16.68 -15.76
C TYR A 176 12.34 15.67 -14.64
N LYS A 177 12.40 16.08 -13.36
CA LYS A 177 11.98 15.23 -12.23
C LYS A 177 10.48 14.96 -12.27
N ARG A 178 9.69 15.99 -12.59
CA ARG A 178 8.23 15.87 -12.74
C ARG A 178 7.86 14.91 -13.87
N ARG A 179 8.54 14.97 -15.03
CA ARG A 179 8.36 14.00 -16.13
C ARG A 179 8.74 12.58 -15.70
N ALA A 180 9.81 12.42 -14.94
CA ALA A 180 10.26 11.12 -14.45
C ALA A 180 9.28 10.45 -13.46
N LEU A 181 8.45 11.23 -12.76
CA LEU A 181 7.39 10.69 -11.92
C LEU A 181 6.27 10.02 -12.72
N LYS A 182 6.11 10.31 -14.02
CA LYS A 182 5.03 9.75 -14.87
C LYS A 182 3.64 9.91 -14.22
N VAL A 183 3.35 11.09 -13.68
CA VAL A 183 2.08 11.39 -13.00
C VAL A 183 0.91 11.12 -13.95
N ILE A 184 -0.07 10.35 -13.48
CA ILE A 184 -1.32 10.08 -14.18
C ILE A 184 -2.21 11.32 -14.01
N LYS A 185 -2.67 11.91 -15.13
CA LYS A 185 -3.49 13.12 -15.16
C LYS A 185 -4.97 12.82 -14.93
N SER A 186 -5.27 12.07 -13.89
CA SER A 186 -6.62 11.84 -13.39
C SER A 186 -6.56 11.80 -11.87
N ASP A 187 -7.71 12.00 -11.23
CA ASP A 187 -7.83 11.91 -9.79
C ASP A 187 -8.15 10.47 -9.39
N TYR A 188 -7.54 10.04 -8.29
CA TYR A 188 -7.81 8.77 -7.64
C TYR A 188 -8.94 8.93 -6.62
N ASP A 189 -9.84 7.96 -6.56
CA ASP A 189 -10.89 7.94 -5.56
C ASP A 189 -10.41 7.27 -4.26
N PHE A 190 -10.45 8.02 -3.16
CA PHE A 190 -10.03 7.57 -1.83
C PHE A 190 -11.20 7.04 -0.99
N ASP A 191 -12.39 6.87 -1.56
CA ASP A 191 -13.53 6.36 -0.81
C ASP A 191 -13.29 4.94 -0.29
N LEU A 192 -13.55 4.78 1.01
CA LEU A 192 -13.38 3.55 1.76
C LEU A 192 -14.72 2.82 2.00
N THR A 193 -15.79 3.25 1.33
CA THR A 193 -17.02 2.46 1.29
C THR A 193 -16.71 1.13 0.61
N PRO A 194 -16.97 -0.01 1.27
CA PRO A 194 -16.87 -1.30 0.61
C PRO A 194 -17.87 -1.33 -0.54
N VAL A 195 -17.38 -1.64 -1.74
CA VAL A 195 -18.25 -1.93 -2.87
C VAL A 195 -18.70 -3.36 -2.66
N PHE A 196 -19.80 -3.54 -1.94
CA PHE A 196 -20.50 -4.82 -1.93
C PHE A 196 -21.08 -4.95 -3.34
N ASP A 197 -20.50 -5.83 -4.16
CA ASP A 197 -21.12 -6.21 -5.41
C ASP A 197 -22.50 -6.77 -5.05
N GLU A 198 -23.55 -6.01 -5.34
CA GLU A 198 -24.97 -6.31 -5.03
C GLU A 198 -25.41 -7.69 -5.56
N LEU A 199 -24.58 -8.36 -6.37
CA LEU A 199 -24.75 -9.74 -6.80
C LEU A 199 -24.70 -10.78 -5.67
N GLU A 200 -23.93 -10.58 -4.60
CA GLU A 200 -23.82 -11.61 -3.54
C GLU A 200 -25.05 -11.66 -2.61
N ASP A 201 -25.69 -10.51 -2.37
CA ASP A 201 -26.92 -10.44 -1.55
C ASP A 201 -28.11 -11.14 -2.24
N ALA A 202 -28.14 -11.14 -3.57
CA ALA A 202 -29.15 -11.88 -4.34
C ALA A 202 -29.00 -13.40 -4.18
N VAL A 203 -27.77 -13.92 -4.05
CA VAL A 203 -27.51 -15.37 -3.90
C VAL A 203 -27.86 -15.86 -2.49
N MET A 204 -27.74 -15.01 -1.47
CA MET A 204 -28.12 -15.36 -0.10
C MET A 204 -29.63 -15.33 0.14
N GLN A 205 -30.41 -14.54 -0.62
CA GLN A 205 -31.87 -14.49 -0.48
C GLN A 205 -32.59 -15.72 -1.04
N GLU A 206 -32.05 -16.42 -2.04
CA GLU A 206 -32.74 -17.59 -2.61
C GLU A 206 -32.63 -18.87 -1.77
N ARG A 207 -31.71 -18.94 -0.80
CA ARG A 207 -31.54 -20.14 0.04
C ARG A 207 -32.35 -20.13 1.35
N GLY A 208 -33.04 -19.04 1.66
CA GLY A 208 -33.76 -18.85 2.93
C GLY A 208 -35.28 -19.04 2.89
N SER A 209 -35.89 -19.32 1.73
CA SER A 209 -37.36 -19.49 1.60
C SER A 209 -37.81 -20.96 1.63
N GLY A 210 -37.18 -21.76 2.50
CA GLY A 210 -37.52 -23.17 2.67
C GLY A 210 -38.51 -23.37 3.84
N SER A 211 -39.80 -23.38 3.52
CA SER A 211 -40.89 -24.16 4.16
C SER A 211 -40.80 -24.33 5.69
N ALA A 212 -41.58 -23.53 6.41
CA ALA A 212 -42.13 -23.93 7.70
C ALA A 212 -43.27 -24.92 7.42
N ASP A 213 -42.95 -26.19 7.25
CA ASP A 213 -43.97 -27.24 7.37
C ASP A 213 -44.39 -27.33 8.85
N GLU A 214 -45.58 -26.80 9.13
CA GLU A 214 -46.33 -27.01 10.36
C GLU A 214 -46.53 -28.51 10.58
N VAL A 215 -45.87 -29.06 11.60
CA VAL A 215 -46.23 -30.38 12.11
C VAL A 215 -47.39 -30.19 13.08
N GLU A 216 -48.61 -30.22 12.54
CA GLU A 216 -49.84 -30.28 13.32
C GLU A 216 -49.92 -31.65 14.01
N VAL A 217 -49.58 -31.68 15.30
CA VAL A 217 -49.72 -32.88 16.15
C VAL A 217 -51.16 -32.98 16.61
N ALA A 218 -51.95 -33.84 15.95
CA ALA A 218 -53.26 -34.23 16.44
C ALA A 218 -53.12 -35.13 17.69
N LEU A 219 -53.83 -34.76 18.75
CA LEU A 219 -54.03 -35.53 19.99
C LEU A 219 -55.38 -36.25 19.96
#